data_AF-A0A1Y4AYY2-F1
#
_entry.id   AF-A0A1Y4AYY2-F1
#
_cell.length_a   1.000
_cell.length_b   1.000
_cell.length_c   1.000
_cell.angle_alpha   90.00
_cell.angle_beta   90.00
_cell.angle_gamma   90.00
#
_symmetry.space_group_name_H-M   'P 1'
#
loop_
_entity.id
_entity.type
_entity.pdbx_description
1 polymer ?
#
loop_
_entity_poly.entity_id
_entity_poly.type
_entity_poly.pdbx_seq_one_letter_code
_entity_poly.pdbx_strand_id
1 'polypeptide(L)'
;MPYMLYGMVIAVVFVLLVAAIAVPLCKKFRWGLDAESQITLRPEETLIASMVVSWKHKAFYLNKRDIPYGILDITNQRLVFTHTSGINVSFALEKADIASVSSAGLFMCVQATDGTRYLLGTSWKKEFKGYLTQMGVPVQ
;
A
#
# COMPACT_ATOMS: atom_id res chain seq x y z
N MET A 1 -10.77 -21.38 -47.53
CA MET A 1 -10.13 -20.82 -46.31
C MET A 1 -11.04 -19.88 -45.47
N PRO A 2 -12.37 -20.04 -45.35
CA PRO A 2 -13.17 -19.18 -44.46
C PRO A 2 -13.07 -19.57 -42.98
N TYR A 3 -12.83 -20.86 -42.68
CA TYR A 3 -12.86 -21.42 -41.32
C TYR A 3 -11.78 -20.86 -40.39
N MET A 4 -10.57 -20.59 -40.92
CA MET A 4 -9.50 -19.96 -40.15
C MET A 4 -9.82 -18.51 -39.78
N LEU A 5 -10.51 -17.78 -40.66
CA LEU A 5 -10.93 -16.40 -40.40
C LEU A 5 -12.01 -16.37 -39.29
N TYR A 6 -12.98 -17.27 -39.35
CA TYR A 6 -13.99 -17.41 -38.28
C TYR A 6 -13.37 -17.79 -36.93
N GLY A 7 -12.40 -18.72 -36.91
CA GLY A 7 -11.66 -19.07 -35.70
C GLY A 7 -10.90 -17.89 -35.07
N MET A 8 -10.26 -17.08 -35.92
CA MET A 8 -9.57 -15.85 -35.46
C MET A 8 -10.55 -14.82 -34.90
N VAL A 9 -11.69 -14.60 -35.55
CA VAL A 9 -12.72 -13.66 -35.07
C VAL A 9 -13.27 -14.10 -33.72
N ILE A 10 -13.57 -15.39 -33.55
CA ILE A 10 -14.06 -15.93 -32.27
C ILE A 10 -13.01 -15.78 -31.17
N ALA A 11 -11.73 -16.05 -31.47
CA ALA A 11 -10.65 -15.89 -30.50
C ALA A 11 -10.48 -14.43 -30.07
N VAL A 12 -10.52 -13.48 -31.01
CA VAL A 12 -10.43 -12.04 -30.71
C VAL A 12 -11.62 -11.58 -29.86
N VAL A 13 -12.84 -11.99 -30.23
CA VAL A 13 -14.05 -11.66 -29.45
C VAL A 13 -13.95 -12.23 -28.03
N PHE A 14 -13.47 -13.47 -27.87
CA PHE A 14 -13.29 -14.07 -26.55
C PHE A 14 -12.25 -13.32 -25.70
N VAL A 15 -11.11 -12.94 -26.26
CA VAL A 15 -10.08 -12.14 -25.56
C VAL A 15 -10.64 -10.79 -25.13
N LEU A 16 -11.39 -10.11 -26.01
CA LEU A 16 -12.02 -8.84 -25.68
C LEU A 16 -13.07 -9.00 -24.57
N LEU A 17 -13.86 -10.07 -24.59
CA LEU A 17 -14.84 -10.37 -23.54
C LEU A 17 -14.17 -10.64 -22.18
N VAL A 18 -13.11 -11.46 -22.18
CA VAL A 18 -12.32 -11.74 -20.98
C VAL A 18 -11.67 -10.46 -20.44
N ALA A 19 -11.08 -9.64 -21.29
CA ALA A 19 -10.49 -8.36 -20.90
C ALA A 19 -11.56 -7.40 -20.33
N ALA A 20 -12.74 -7.33 -20.96
CA ALA A 20 -13.84 -6.49 -20.51
C ALA A 20 -14.39 -6.89 -19.13
N ILE A 21 -14.27 -8.16 -18.72
CA ILE A 21 -14.69 -8.65 -17.40
C ILE A 21 -13.52 -8.57 -16.39
N ALA A 22 -12.31 -8.95 -16.79
CA ALA A 22 -11.14 -9.01 -15.93
C ALA A 22 -10.62 -7.61 -15.55
N VAL A 23 -10.59 -6.65 -16.48
CA VAL A 23 -10.11 -5.28 -16.21
C VAL A 23 -10.93 -4.57 -15.12
N PRO A 24 -12.28 -4.55 -15.15
CA PRO A 24 -13.05 -3.95 -14.07
C PRO A 24 -12.96 -4.74 -12.77
N LEU A 25 -12.84 -6.08 -12.82
CA LEU A 25 -12.60 -6.88 -11.62
C LEU A 25 -11.24 -6.56 -10.99
N CYS A 26 -10.17 -6.41 -11.77
CA CYS A 26 -8.87 -5.98 -11.27
C CYS A 26 -8.87 -4.54 -10.73
N LYS A 27 -9.69 -3.65 -11.30
CA LYS A 27 -9.89 -2.29 -10.75
C LYS A 27 -10.69 -2.31 -9.44
N LYS A 28 -11.63 -3.24 -9.30
CA LYS A 28 -12.51 -3.37 -8.12
C LYS A 28 -11.84 -4.13 -6.98
N PHE A 29 -11.02 -5.13 -7.29
CA PHE A 29 -10.18 -5.85 -6.32
C PHE A 29 -8.90 -5.06 -6.08
N ARG A 30 -9.02 -3.99 -5.30
CA ARG A 30 -7.88 -3.23 -4.78
C ARG A 30 -7.18 -4.02 -3.67
N TRP A 31 -6.72 -5.24 -3.96
CA TRP A 31 -6.11 -6.11 -2.96
C TRP A 31 -4.94 -5.41 -2.26
N GLY A 32 -5.06 -5.28 -0.93
CA GLY A 32 -4.10 -4.58 -0.09
C GLY A 32 -4.39 -3.08 0.12
N LEU A 33 -5.35 -2.48 -0.58
CA LEU A 33 -6.03 -1.25 -0.16
C LEU A 33 -7.32 -1.63 0.59
N ASP A 34 -7.80 -0.74 1.44
CA ASP A 34 -9.01 -0.92 2.25
C ASP A 34 -8.92 -2.15 3.17
N ALA A 35 -7.72 -2.38 3.73
CA ALA A 35 -7.52 -3.42 4.72
C ALA A 35 -8.31 -3.12 6.00
N GLU A 36 -8.68 -4.15 6.76
CA GLU A 36 -9.33 -3.94 8.06
C GLU A 36 -8.34 -3.27 9.02
N SER A 37 -8.74 -2.11 9.56
CA SER A 37 -7.91 -1.34 10.47
C SER A 37 -7.62 -2.13 11.74
N GLN A 38 -6.38 -2.07 12.23
CA GLN A 38 -5.95 -2.82 13.40
C GLN A 38 -5.81 -1.94 14.65
N ILE A 39 -6.17 -0.66 14.55
CA ILE A 39 -6.02 0.32 15.64
C ILE A 39 -7.36 0.76 16.21
N THR A 40 -7.36 1.10 17.49
CA THR A 40 -8.44 1.87 18.10
C THR A 40 -8.15 3.36 17.93
N LEU A 41 -9.12 4.10 17.40
CA LEU A 41 -9.03 5.54 17.17
C LEU A 41 -9.07 6.31 18.50
N ARG A 42 -8.18 7.28 18.64
CA ARG A 42 -8.20 8.27 19.74
C ARG A 42 -9.34 9.28 19.53
N PRO A 43 -9.73 10.05 20.56
CA PRO A 43 -10.64 11.18 20.37
C PRO A 43 -10.14 12.13 19.26
N GLU A 44 -11.05 12.54 18.38
CA GLU A 44 -10.77 13.40 17.21
C GLU A 44 -9.84 12.79 16.14
N GLU A 45 -9.46 11.51 16.30
CA GLU A 45 -8.71 10.76 15.31
C GLU A 45 -9.68 10.14 14.29
N THR A 46 -9.47 10.43 13.01
CA THR A 46 -10.24 9.87 11.90
C THR A 46 -9.34 9.02 11.04
N LEU A 47 -9.78 7.79 10.75
CA LEU A 47 -9.10 6.92 9.80
C LEU A 47 -9.23 7.51 8.39
N ILE A 48 -8.09 7.68 7.71
CA ILE A 48 -8.03 8.09 6.30
C ILE A 48 -8.02 6.85 5.41
N ALA A 49 -7.12 5.91 5.72
CA ALA A 49 -6.98 4.67 4.97
C ALA A 49 -6.24 3.61 5.78
N SER A 50 -6.48 2.35 5.43
CA SER A 50 -5.75 1.20 5.95
C SER A 50 -5.28 0.36 4.77
N MET A 51 -4.01 -0.02 4.76
CA MET A 51 -3.43 -0.76 3.63
C MET A 51 -2.38 -1.77 4.05
N VAL A 52 -2.28 -2.86 3.31
CA VAL A 52 -1.25 -3.87 3.49
C VAL A 52 0.07 -3.34 2.95
N VAL A 53 1.09 -3.32 3.80
CA VAL A 53 2.46 -2.93 3.42
C VAL A 53 3.48 -3.90 3.97
N SER A 54 4.67 -3.95 3.35
CA SER A 54 5.84 -4.60 3.94
C SER A 54 6.78 -3.54 4.51
N TRP A 55 7.20 -3.66 5.76
CA TRP A 55 8.17 -2.72 6.34
C TRP A 55 9.60 -3.25 6.21
N LYS A 56 10.42 -2.51 5.46
CA LYS A 56 11.83 -2.81 5.25
C LYS A 56 12.67 -1.96 6.21
N HIS A 57 13.20 -2.60 7.25
CA HIS A 57 14.17 -2.00 8.16
C HIS A 57 15.55 -2.62 7.95
N LYS A 58 16.63 -1.90 8.28
CA LYS A 58 18.01 -2.37 8.01
C LYS A 58 18.30 -3.74 8.64
N ALA A 59 17.76 -3.97 9.82
CA ALA A 59 17.86 -5.24 10.54
C ALA A 59 17.20 -6.42 9.78
N PHE A 60 16.13 -6.18 9.02
CA PHE A 60 15.39 -7.22 8.29
C PHE A 60 16.00 -7.54 6.91
N TYR A 61 16.94 -6.75 6.41
CA TYR A 61 17.59 -7.06 5.12
C TYR A 61 18.55 -8.25 5.19
N LEU A 62 18.94 -8.68 6.39
CA LEU A 62 19.79 -9.85 6.58
C LEU A 62 19.10 -11.15 6.14
N ASN A 63 17.76 -11.19 6.18
CA ASN A 63 16.97 -12.30 5.65
C ASN A 63 15.67 -11.81 5.02
N LYS A 64 15.54 -11.95 3.70
CA LYS A 64 14.35 -11.51 2.95
C LYS A 64 13.05 -12.17 3.41
N ARG A 65 13.13 -13.35 4.02
CA ARG A 65 11.97 -14.08 4.55
C ARG A 65 11.42 -13.47 5.85
N ASP A 66 12.22 -12.64 6.52
CA ASP A 66 11.88 -12.05 7.83
C ASP A 66 11.37 -10.61 7.71
N ILE A 67 11.01 -10.19 6.49
CA ILE A 67 10.49 -8.86 6.27
C ILE A 67 9.05 -8.82 6.76
N PRO A 68 8.72 -7.97 7.75
CA PRO A 68 7.38 -7.93 8.30
C PRO A 68 6.37 -7.43 7.27
N TYR A 69 5.27 -8.17 7.14
CA TYR A 69 4.08 -7.79 6.39
C TYR A 69 2.96 -7.46 7.37
N GLY A 70 2.30 -6.33 7.17
CA GLY A 70 1.32 -5.85 8.13
C GLY A 70 0.36 -4.83 7.54
N ILE A 71 -0.51 -4.33 8.40
CA ILE A 71 -1.44 -3.26 8.08
C ILE A 71 -0.80 -1.94 8.48
N LEU A 72 -0.85 -0.98 7.56
CA LEU A 72 -0.54 0.40 7.81
C LEU A 72 -1.84 1.20 7.88
N ASP A 73 -2.17 1.63 9.07
CA ASP A 73 -3.27 2.54 9.36
C ASP A 73 -2.77 3.99 9.26
N ILE A 74 -3.43 4.78 8.41
CA ILE A 74 -3.16 6.19 8.18
C ILE A 74 -4.34 6.97 8.74
N THR A 75 -4.10 7.81 9.73
CA THR A 75 -5.11 8.69 10.31
C THR A 75 -4.78 10.15 10.05
N ASN A 76 -5.68 11.06 10.42
CA ASN A 76 -5.41 12.50 10.40
C ASN A 76 -4.31 12.92 11.41
N GLN A 77 -3.94 12.05 12.37
CA GLN A 77 -3.01 12.37 13.45
C GLN A 77 -1.70 11.56 13.41
N ARG A 78 -1.70 10.31 12.93
CA ARG A 78 -0.52 9.44 12.95
C ARG A 78 -0.56 8.34 11.89
N LEU A 79 0.59 7.72 11.70
CA LEU A 79 0.79 6.54 10.88
C LEU A 79 1.13 5.37 11.79
N VAL A 80 0.36 4.28 11.75
CA VAL A 80 0.58 3.11 12.60
C VAL A 80 0.78 1.87 11.74
N PHE A 81 1.92 1.22 11.88
CA PHE A 81 2.17 -0.09 11.30
C PHE A 81 1.93 -1.16 12.35
N THR A 82 1.06 -2.11 12.02
CA THR A 82 0.75 -3.29 12.85
C THR A 82 1.12 -4.54 12.06
N HIS A 83 2.11 -5.28 12.57
CA HIS A 83 2.53 -6.54 11.95
C HIS A 83 1.49 -7.64 12.14
N THR A 84 1.26 -8.47 11.10
CA THR A 84 0.22 -9.51 11.14
C THR A 84 0.71 -10.91 11.57
N SER A 85 2.01 -11.12 11.87
CA SER A 85 2.50 -12.44 12.30
C SER A 85 3.62 -12.44 13.36
N GLY A 86 3.38 -13.01 14.54
CA GLY A 86 4.41 -13.55 15.45
C GLY A 86 5.36 -12.57 16.17
N ILE A 87 6.02 -11.65 15.46
CA ILE A 87 6.94 -10.65 16.05
C ILE A 87 6.20 -9.31 16.10
N ASN A 88 6.08 -8.74 17.31
CA ASN A 88 5.52 -7.40 17.55
C ASN A 88 6.48 -6.31 17.05
N VAL A 89 6.65 -6.21 15.73
CA VAL A 89 7.32 -5.06 15.13
C VAL A 89 6.24 -4.09 14.67
N SER A 90 5.79 -3.25 15.59
CA SER A 90 4.84 -2.18 15.33
C SER A 90 5.52 -0.84 15.53
N PHE A 91 5.16 0.15 14.72
CA PHE A 91 5.56 1.53 14.97
C PHE A 91 4.34 2.44 14.87
N ALA A 92 4.34 3.51 15.65
CA ALA A 92 3.39 4.59 15.55
C ALA A 92 4.19 5.88 15.40
N LEU A 93 3.96 6.60 14.30
CA LEU A 93 4.64 7.84 13.98
C LEU A 93 3.61 8.97 13.94
N GLU A 94 3.71 9.92 14.85
CA GLU A 94 2.79 11.04 14.89
C GLU A 94 3.01 11.95 13.67
N LYS A 95 1.95 12.62 13.21
CA LYS A 95 2.00 13.52 12.05
C LYS A 95 3.10 14.57 12.18
N ALA A 96 3.26 15.12 13.37
CA ALA A 96 4.26 16.14 13.67
C ALA A 96 5.70 15.62 13.53
N ASP A 97 5.90 14.31 13.66
CA ASP A 97 7.20 13.67 13.57
C ASP A 97 7.56 13.26 12.14
N ILE A 98 6.65 13.45 11.18
CA ILE A 98 6.88 13.14 9.76
C ILE A 98 7.45 14.39 9.06
N ALA A 99 8.73 14.33 8.69
CA ALA A 99 9.39 15.40 7.95
C ALA A 99 9.01 15.40 6.47
N SER A 100 9.02 14.23 5.82
CA SER A 100 8.63 14.11 4.41
C SER A 100 8.33 12.69 4.00
N VAL A 101 7.64 12.57 2.87
CA VAL A 101 7.29 11.30 2.22
C VAL A 101 7.76 11.35 0.78
N SER A 102 8.50 10.34 0.33
CA SER A 102 9.02 10.28 -1.03
C SER A 102 9.02 8.86 -1.59
N SER A 103 9.11 8.74 -2.91
CA SER A 103 9.33 7.45 -3.55
C SER A 103 10.81 7.05 -3.45
N ALA A 104 11.09 5.84 -3.00
CA ALA A 104 12.45 5.27 -2.89
C ALA A 104 12.56 3.97 -3.71
N GLY A 105 12.66 4.11 -5.04
CA GLY A 105 12.70 2.98 -5.96
C GLY A 105 11.44 2.12 -5.85
N LEU A 106 11.57 0.87 -5.39
CA LEU A 106 10.45 -0.04 -5.16
C LEU A 106 9.62 0.28 -3.92
N PHE A 107 10.09 1.16 -3.02
CA PHE A 107 9.46 1.47 -1.74
C PHE A 107 8.93 2.90 -1.68
N MET A 108 8.10 3.18 -0.68
CA MET A 108 7.80 4.50 -0.16
C MET A 108 8.70 4.76 1.04
N CYS A 109 9.30 5.94 1.13
CA CYS A 109 10.09 6.36 2.27
C CYS A 109 9.30 7.39 3.07
N VAL A 110 8.99 7.08 4.32
CA VAL A 110 8.54 8.07 5.31
C VAL A 110 9.77 8.45 6.12
N GLN A 111 10.19 9.70 6.02
CA GLN A 111 11.31 10.23 6.78
C GLN A 111 10.77 10.98 7.99
N ALA A 112 11.20 10.57 9.18
CA ALA A 112 10.90 11.25 10.42
C ALA A 112 11.83 12.46 10.63
N THR A 113 11.42 13.38 11.50
CA THR A 113 12.14 14.60 11.86
C THR A 113 13.48 14.33 12.55
N ASP A 114 13.59 13.20 13.24
CA ASP A 114 14.83 12.69 13.85
C ASP A 114 15.84 12.10 12.83
N GLY A 115 15.45 12.02 11.55
CA GLY A 115 16.26 11.44 10.47
C GLY A 115 16.02 9.94 10.22
N THR A 116 15.19 9.28 11.04
CA THR A 116 14.81 7.87 10.85
C THR A 116 14.04 7.70 9.55
N ARG A 117 14.32 6.61 8.81
CA ARG A 117 13.68 6.31 7.53
C ARG A 117 12.90 5.00 7.60
N TYR A 118 11.60 5.09 7.34
CA TYR A 118 10.69 3.95 7.25
C TYR A 118 10.43 3.63 5.78
N LEU A 119 11.02 2.52 5.30
CA LEU A 119 10.83 2.08 3.92
C LEU A 119 9.68 1.07 3.84
N LEU A 120 8.60 1.46 3.18
CA LEU A 120 7.34 0.72 3.10
C LEU A 120 7.11 0.24 1.66
N GLY A 121 6.99 -1.07 1.49
CA GLY A 121 6.65 -1.71 0.23
C GLY A 121 5.15 -1.77 0.05
N THR A 122 4.66 -1.16 -1.03
CA THR A 122 3.26 -1.23 -1.46
C THR A 122 3.18 -1.13 -2.98
N SER A 123 2.19 -1.82 -3.56
CA SER A 123 1.81 -1.67 -4.97
C SER A 123 1.05 -0.37 -5.23
N TRP A 124 0.55 0.29 -4.17
CA TRP A 124 -0.39 1.40 -4.21
C TRP A 124 0.28 2.74 -3.86
N LYS A 125 1.42 3.03 -4.50
CA LYS A 125 2.23 4.23 -4.18
C LYS A 125 1.48 5.54 -4.40
N LYS A 126 0.63 5.59 -5.43
CA LYS A 126 -0.15 6.79 -5.76
C LYS A 126 -1.18 7.07 -4.67
N GLU A 127 -1.89 6.04 -4.24
CA GLU A 127 -2.87 6.10 -3.16
C GLU A 127 -2.20 6.43 -1.83
N PHE A 128 -1.09 5.75 -1.51
CA PHE A 128 -0.27 6.04 -0.33
C PHE A 128 0.09 7.53 -0.25
N LYS A 129 0.64 8.10 -1.34
CA LYS A 129 0.96 9.53 -1.41
C LYS A 129 -0.29 10.38 -1.22
N GLY A 130 -1.40 10.05 -1.89
CA GLY A 130 -2.67 10.77 -1.74
C GLY A 130 -3.17 10.82 -0.30
N TYR A 131 -3.15 9.70 0.42
CA TYR A 131 -3.56 9.63 1.82
C TYR A 131 -2.63 10.43 2.74
N LEU A 132 -1.32 10.43 2.47
CA LEU A 132 -0.37 11.22 3.25
C LEU A 132 -0.49 12.72 2.95
N THR A 133 -0.81 13.09 1.71
CA THR A 133 -1.21 14.47 1.39
C THR A 133 -2.50 14.85 2.12
N GLN A 134 -3.51 13.97 2.19
CA GLN A 134 -4.75 14.21 2.93
C GLN A 134 -4.53 14.33 4.44
N MET A 135 -3.61 13.53 4.99
CA MET A 135 -3.13 13.67 6.37
C MET A 135 -2.46 15.03 6.60
N GLY A 136 -1.95 15.68 5.55
CA GLY A 136 -1.31 16.99 5.59
C GLY A 136 0.19 16.91 5.90
N VAL A 137 0.84 15.80 5.55
CA VAL A 137 2.31 15.70 5.61
C VAL A 137 2.95 16.07 4.27
N PRO A 138 4.20 16.59 4.25
CA PRO A 138 4.88 16.93 3.01
C PRO A 138 5.15 15.70 2.15
N VAL A 139 4.65 15.69 0.92
CA VAL A 139 4.86 14.59 -0.05
C VAL A 139 5.60 15.11 -1.27
N GLN A 140 6.64 14.38 -1.69
CA GLN A 140 7.48 14.65 -2.86
C GLN A 140 7.16 13.67 -3.99
#